data_AF-A0A2S0N6A5-F1
#
_entry.id   AF-A0A2S0N6A5-F1
#
_cell.length_a   1.000
_cell.length_b   1.000
_cell.length_c   1.000
_cell.angle_alpha   90.00
_cell.angle_beta   90.00
_cell.angle_gamma   90.00
#
_symmetry.space_group_name_H-M   'P 1'
#
loop_
_entity.id
_entity.type
_entity.pdbx_description
1 polymer ?
#
loop_
_entity_poly.entity_id
_entity_poly.type
_entity_poly.pdbx_seq_one_letter_code
_entity_poly.pdbx_strand_id
1 'polypeptide(L)'
;MNHHLDSIDQEMLRISIEMRDTLEGPRMGDFVLFPNGELERFSYDWGNDIQTSPGGSFFLGKAGHASLSCGGLHPPVSKQSLEITSAALPGAFWFFHHGTAGAGRGVECEAPCRVYKSSAAYQGYLGKDFRSAVNDRLKALLHAQFEPSESNQCVVNASAFHSMLGHVADGTRVKFQSGDELTVRSAIRGWKLVDEKSGKCMGPFDGAMELTAAIVRHDAASACVAA
;
A
#
# COMPACT_ATOMS: atom_id res chain seq x y z
N MET A 1 3.94 20.68 0.45
CA MET A 1 5.06 21.59 0.11
C MET A 1 5.23 22.54 1.29
N ASN A 2 6.27 22.34 2.10
CA ASN A 2 6.43 22.97 3.42
C ASN A 2 7.00 24.39 3.28
N HIS A 3 6.18 25.34 2.83
CA HIS A 3 6.58 26.73 2.49
C HIS A 3 7.08 27.57 3.69
N HIS A 4 7.11 27.01 4.89
CA HIS A 4 7.48 27.70 6.14
C HIS A 4 8.86 27.30 6.66
N LEU A 5 9.53 26.33 6.03
CA LEU A 5 10.85 25.86 6.44
C LEU A 5 11.94 26.70 5.78
N ASP A 6 12.83 27.28 6.58
CA ASP A 6 14.07 27.84 6.05
C ASP A 6 15.07 26.73 5.69
N SER A 7 16.21 27.12 5.10
CA SER A 7 17.20 26.15 4.63
C SER A 7 17.78 25.26 5.73
N ILE A 8 17.84 25.76 6.98
CA ILE A 8 18.35 25.01 8.12
C ILE A 8 17.31 23.96 8.54
N ASP A 9 16.04 24.34 8.62
CA ASP A 9 14.96 23.43 8.95
C ASP A 9 14.74 22.35 7.88
N GLN A 10 14.90 22.70 6.60
CA GLN A 10 14.84 21.75 5.50
C GLN A 10 15.96 20.70 5.59
N GLU A 11 17.19 21.13 5.91
CA GLU A 11 18.32 20.22 6.07
C GLU A 11 18.16 19.31 7.29
N MET A 12 17.66 19.85 8.41
CA MET A 12 17.33 19.03 9.58
C MET A 12 16.25 17.99 9.26
N LEU A 13 15.20 18.36 8.53
CA LEU A 13 14.18 17.43 8.08
C LEU A 13 14.78 16.33 7.20
N ARG A 14 15.63 16.69 6.24
CA ARG A 14 16.33 15.73 5.37
C ARG A 14 17.14 14.72 6.18
N ILE A 15 17.98 15.20 7.10
CA ILE A 15 18.79 14.36 7.97
C ILE A 15 17.90 13.46 8.84
N SER A 16 16.82 13.99 9.43
CA SER A 16 15.90 13.19 10.24
C SER A 16 15.20 12.09 9.43
N ILE A 17 14.85 12.34 8.16
CA ILE A 17 14.26 11.34 7.27
C ILE A 17 15.29 10.24 6.97
N GLU A 18 16.52 10.60 6.61
CA GLU A 18 17.59 9.63 6.34
C GLU A 18 17.89 8.77 7.56
N MET A 19 17.97 9.39 8.75
CA MET A 19 18.17 8.66 9.99
C MET A 19 16.97 7.75 10.31
N ARG A 20 15.73 8.18 10.04
CA ARG A 20 14.55 7.31 10.19
C ARG A 20 14.66 6.06 9.35
N ASP A 21 15.15 6.17 8.13
CA ASP A 21 15.17 5.04 7.20
C ASP A 21 16.18 3.97 7.60
N THR A 22 17.21 4.34 8.36
CA THR A 22 18.15 3.38 8.97
C THR A 22 17.56 2.59 10.15
N LEU A 23 16.43 3.03 10.72
CA LEU A 23 15.78 2.32 11.82
C LEU A 23 15.04 1.07 11.31
N GLU A 24 15.34 -0.06 11.95
CA GLU A 24 14.70 -1.33 11.67
C GLU A 24 13.33 -1.46 12.37
N GLY A 25 12.43 -2.22 11.75
CA GLY A 25 11.13 -2.55 12.32
C GLY A 25 10.12 -1.39 12.32
N PRO A 26 8.98 -1.59 13.02
CA PRO A 26 7.94 -0.58 13.17
C PRO A 26 8.42 0.62 13.99
N ARG A 27 8.26 1.85 13.47
CA ARG A 27 8.77 3.07 14.12
C ARG A 27 7.62 3.94 14.61
N MET A 28 7.90 4.71 15.67
CA MET A 28 6.99 5.75 16.16
C MET A 28 6.57 6.69 15.03
N GLY A 29 5.26 6.88 14.87
CA GLY A 29 4.65 7.69 13.81
C GLY A 29 4.40 6.97 12.48
N ASP A 30 4.87 5.73 12.28
CA ASP A 30 4.48 4.88 11.15
C ASP A 30 3.00 4.46 11.27
N PHE A 31 2.40 3.99 10.18
CA PHE A 31 0.97 3.69 10.09
C PHE A 31 0.69 2.20 10.22
N VAL A 32 -0.48 1.86 10.77
CA VAL A 32 -1.05 0.51 10.78
C VAL A 32 -2.49 0.51 10.29
N LEU A 33 -2.76 -0.39 9.35
CA LEU A 33 -4.10 -0.70 8.86
C LEU A 33 -4.62 -1.97 9.54
N PHE A 34 -5.73 -1.84 10.25
CA PHE A 34 -6.40 -2.94 10.93
C PHE A 34 -7.39 -3.66 10.00
N PRO A 35 -7.81 -4.91 10.32
CA PRO A 35 -8.72 -5.70 9.49
C PRO A 35 -10.10 -5.07 9.28
N ASN A 36 -10.55 -4.19 10.17
CA ASN A 36 -11.80 -3.44 10.04
C ASN A 36 -11.66 -2.21 9.13
N GLY A 37 -10.48 -1.95 8.56
CA GLY A 37 -10.20 -0.78 7.73
C GLY A 37 -9.80 0.46 8.51
N GLU A 38 -9.61 0.37 9.83
CA GLU A 38 -9.10 1.50 10.60
C GLU A 38 -7.60 1.73 10.38
N LEU A 39 -7.24 3.00 10.27
CA LEU A 39 -5.87 3.44 9.99
C LEU A 39 -5.40 4.31 11.16
N GLU A 40 -4.34 3.87 11.83
CA GLU A 40 -3.79 4.56 12.98
C GLU A 40 -2.27 4.69 12.90
N ARG A 41 -1.69 5.46 13.83
CA ARG A 41 -0.24 5.65 13.91
C ARG A 41 0.33 5.00 15.16
N PHE A 42 1.51 4.41 15.03
CA PHE A 42 2.26 3.90 16.17
C PHE A 42 2.67 5.04 17.09
N SER A 43 2.33 4.89 18.35
CA SER A 43 2.20 5.97 19.32
C SER A 43 3.01 5.74 20.58
N TYR A 44 3.34 4.48 20.89
CA TYR A 44 4.31 4.12 21.92
C TYR A 44 4.85 2.71 21.68
N ASP A 45 6.13 2.47 21.95
CA ASP A 45 6.79 1.18 21.76
C ASP A 45 7.22 0.57 23.11
N TRP A 46 6.73 -0.64 23.41
CA TRP A 46 7.06 -1.45 24.61
C TRP A 46 8.11 -2.53 24.33
N GLY A 47 8.74 -2.51 23.15
CA GLY A 47 9.71 -3.53 22.72
C GLY A 47 9.02 -4.63 21.92
N ASN A 48 8.22 -5.48 22.57
CA ASN A 48 7.49 -6.57 21.91
C ASN A 48 6.10 -6.15 21.41
N ASP A 49 5.51 -5.15 22.05
CA ASP A 49 4.19 -4.64 21.73
C ASP A 49 4.28 -3.15 21.40
N ILE A 50 3.33 -2.66 20.60
CA ILE A 50 3.27 -1.27 20.16
C ILE A 50 1.84 -0.76 20.32
N GLN A 51 1.70 0.43 20.88
CA GLN A 51 0.40 1.09 21.03
C GLN A 51 0.14 2.04 19.89
N THR A 52 -1.14 2.22 19.58
CA THR A 52 -1.62 3.22 18.63
C THR A 52 -2.43 4.28 19.36
N SER A 53 -2.76 5.36 18.65
CA SER A 53 -3.64 6.41 19.13
C SER A 53 -4.48 6.95 17.97
N PRO A 54 -5.68 7.48 18.26
CA PRO A 54 -6.55 8.02 17.23
C PRO A 54 -6.08 9.40 16.75
N GLY A 55 -5.14 10.01 17.47
CA GLY A 55 -4.57 11.31 17.14
C GLY A 55 -3.56 11.77 18.18
N GLY A 56 -2.85 12.84 17.83
CA GLY A 56 -1.83 13.46 18.65
C GLY A 56 -0.76 14.12 17.79
N SER A 57 0.19 14.78 18.45
CA SER A 57 1.27 15.50 17.78
C SER A 57 2.59 14.75 17.93
N PHE A 58 3.23 14.41 16.82
CA PHE A 58 4.48 13.67 16.79
C PHE A 58 5.67 14.62 16.69
N PHE A 59 6.50 14.66 17.72
CA PHE A 59 7.78 15.36 17.70
C PHE A 59 8.84 14.49 17.01
N LEU A 60 9.57 15.05 16.04
CA LEU A 60 10.65 14.37 15.32
C LEU A 60 12.02 14.81 15.84
N GLY A 61 12.81 13.86 16.33
CA GLY A 61 14.18 14.09 16.77
C GLY A 61 15.20 14.06 15.62
N LYS A 62 16.37 14.63 15.88
CA LYS A 62 17.51 14.63 14.94
C LYS A 62 18.02 13.22 14.59
N ALA A 63 17.85 12.27 15.51
CA ALA A 63 18.21 10.86 15.31
C ALA A 63 17.12 10.04 14.60
N GLY A 64 16.10 10.69 14.03
CA GLY A 64 14.99 10.03 13.32
C GLY A 64 13.91 9.43 14.24
N HIS A 65 14.20 9.17 15.52
CA HIS A 65 13.18 8.78 16.48
C HIS A 65 12.11 9.86 16.64
N ALA A 66 10.86 9.41 16.81
CA ALA A 66 9.73 10.29 17.06
C ALA A 66 9.12 9.99 18.44
N SER A 67 8.58 11.01 19.09
CA SER A 67 7.81 10.89 20.32
C SER A 67 6.42 11.49 20.13
N LEU A 68 5.43 10.91 20.78
CA LEU A 68 4.05 11.38 20.71
C LEU A 68 3.69 12.20 21.94
N SER A 69 3.05 13.34 21.71
CA SER A 69 2.25 14.01 22.73
C SER A 69 0.76 13.75 22.44
N CYS A 70 0.10 12.96 23.31
CA CYS A 70 -1.32 12.66 23.21
C CYS A 70 -1.93 12.43 24.60
N GLY A 71 -3.27 12.54 24.69
CA GLY A 71 -4.01 12.33 25.94
C GLY A 71 -4.44 10.88 26.20
N GLY A 72 -4.41 9.99 25.19
CA GLY A 72 -4.91 8.62 25.35
C GLY A 72 -4.39 7.65 24.30
N LEU A 73 -3.89 6.50 24.78
CA LEU A 73 -3.37 5.41 23.96
C LEU A 73 -4.36 4.25 23.91
N HIS A 74 -4.42 3.56 22.77
CA HIS A 74 -5.16 2.32 22.63
C HIS A 74 -4.41 1.15 23.30
N PRO A 75 -5.09 0.02 23.56
CA PRO A 75 -4.42 -1.20 24.00
C PRO A 75 -3.25 -1.58 23.09
N PRO A 76 -2.18 -2.17 23.66
CA PRO A 76 -1.01 -2.57 22.87
C PRO A 76 -1.36 -3.68 21.87
N VAL A 77 -0.74 -3.61 20.71
CA VAL A 77 -0.80 -4.59 19.62
C VAL A 77 0.55 -5.28 19.52
N SER A 78 0.57 -6.61 19.44
CA SER A 78 1.82 -7.35 19.32
C SER A 78 2.51 -7.09 17.99
N LYS A 79 3.82 -6.82 18.01
CA LYS A 79 4.59 -6.59 16.78
C LYS A 79 4.64 -7.82 15.87
N GLN A 80 4.47 -9.02 16.41
CA GLN A 80 4.39 -10.25 15.62
C GLN A 80 3.14 -10.33 14.75
N SER A 81 2.10 -9.57 15.07
CA SER A 81 0.88 -9.47 14.27
C SER A 81 0.99 -8.48 13.11
N LEU A 82 2.13 -7.79 12.98
CA LEU A 82 2.35 -6.73 12.00
C LEU A 82 3.14 -7.23 10.80
N GLU A 83 2.63 -6.94 9.61
CA GLU A 83 3.29 -7.19 8.34
C GLU A 83 3.62 -5.85 7.67
N ILE A 84 4.88 -5.65 7.28
CA ILE A 84 5.28 -4.45 6.54
C ILE A 84 4.73 -4.52 5.11
N THR A 85 4.27 -3.38 4.59
CA THR A 85 3.83 -3.26 3.20
C THR A 85 4.80 -2.41 2.38
N SER A 86 4.68 -2.43 1.06
CA SER A 86 5.42 -1.53 0.16
C SER A 86 4.89 -0.09 0.16
N ALA A 87 3.74 0.16 0.80
CA ALA A 87 3.10 1.47 0.81
C ALA A 87 3.74 2.42 1.82
N ALA A 88 3.73 3.70 1.48
CA ALA A 88 4.19 4.78 2.34
C ALA A 88 3.18 5.93 2.32
N LEU A 89 2.90 6.49 3.50
CA LEU A 89 1.97 7.60 3.68
C LEU A 89 2.68 8.81 4.27
N PRO A 90 2.29 10.05 3.91
CA PRO A 90 2.83 11.24 4.54
C PRO A 90 2.34 11.32 5.99
N GLY A 91 3.27 11.20 6.94
CA GLY A 91 2.99 11.41 8.35
C GLY A 91 3.29 12.84 8.75
N ALA A 92 2.36 13.49 9.45
CA ALA A 92 2.59 14.81 10.03
C ALA A 92 3.49 14.70 11.27
N PHE A 93 4.50 15.55 11.34
CA PHE A 93 5.42 15.69 12.47
C PHE A 93 5.65 17.18 12.75
N TRP A 94 6.30 17.45 13.87
CA TRP A 94 6.87 18.76 14.13
C TRP A 94 8.23 18.63 14.81
N PHE A 95 9.08 19.63 14.67
CA PHE A 95 10.34 19.74 15.41
C PHE A 95 10.58 21.19 15.83
N PHE A 96 11.62 21.44 16.63
CA PHE A 96 11.97 22.79 17.03
C PHE A 96 12.75 23.52 15.92
N HIS A 97 12.35 24.74 15.59
CA HIS A 97 13.05 25.64 14.68
C HIS A 97 14.54 25.73 15.06
N HIS A 98 15.42 25.42 14.10
CA HIS A 98 16.88 25.32 14.28
C HIS A 98 17.33 24.37 15.40
N GLY A 99 16.50 23.40 15.77
CA GLY A 99 16.77 22.45 16.86
C GLY A 99 16.80 23.08 18.25
N THR A 100 16.27 24.30 18.41
CA THR A 100 16.29 25.04 19.68
C THR A 100 14.91 25.03 20.33
N ALA A 101 14.81 24.38 21.50
CA ALA A 101 13.58 24.31 22.27
C ALA A 101 13.13 25.70 22.73
N GLY A 102 11.82 25.98 22.60
CA GLY A 102 11.23 27.24 23.05
C GLY A 102 9.77 27.38 22.61
N ALA A 103 9.01 28.19 23.35
CA ALA A 103 7.62 28.50 23.00
C ALA A 103 7.55 29.20 21.63
N GLY A 104 6.57 28.80 20.80
CA GLY A 104 6.39 29.35 19.46
C GLY A 104 7.44 28.94 18.43
N ARG A 105 8.34 28.00 18.76
CA ARG A 105 9.38 27.49 17.85
C ARG A 105 9.02 26.15 17.22
N GLY A 106 7.77 25.72 17.33
CA GLY A 106 7.30 24.48 16.72
C GLY A 106 7.17 24.68 15.21
N VAL A 107 7.80 23.79 14.45
CA VAL A 107 7.78 23.80 12.99
C VAL A 107 7.12 22.51 12.53
N GLU A 108 5.99 22.62 11.82
CA GLU A 108 5.26 21.50 11.27
C GLU A 108 5.88 21.02 9.95
N CYS A 109 5.94 19.70 9.76
CA CYS A 109 6.50 19.08 8.58
C CYS A 109 5.83 17.74 8.29
N GLU A 110 6.09 17.21 7.09
CA GLU A 110 5.66 15.87 6.69
C GLU A 110 6.88 15.01 6.40
N ALA A 111 6.82 13.74 6.80
CA ALA A 111 7.85 12.75 6.48
C ALA A 111 7.20 11.44 6.01
N PRO A 112 7.83 10.71 5.08
CA PRO A 112 7.31 9.43 4.61
C PRO A 112 7.32 8.41 5.75
N CYS A 113 6.16 7.80 5.99
CA CYS A 113 5.93 6.81 7.03
C CYS A 113 5.58 5.48 6.40
N ARG A 114 6.18 4.40 6.91
CA ARG A 114 5.89 3.03 6.44
C ARG A 114 4.46 2.66 6.86
N VAL A 115 3.80 1.84 6.04
CA VAL A 115 2.49 1.29 6.37
C VAL A 115 2.61 -0.20 6.68
N TYR A 116 2.00 -0.60 7.79
CA TYR A 116 1.90 -1.98 8.23
C TYR A 116 0.44 -2.44 8.15
N LYS A 117 0.24 -3.74 7.94
CA LYS A 117 -1.06 -4.40 8.14
C LYS A 117 -1.01 -5.20 9.42
N SER A 118 -2.08 -5.14 10.22
CA SER A 118 -2.20 -5.97 11.41
C SER A 118 -3.21 -7.09 11.19
N SER A 119 -2.91 -8.28 11.69
CA SER A 119 -3.88 -9.37 11.83
C SER A 119 -4.69 -9.32 13.13
N ALA A 120 -4.30 -8.44 14.07
CA ALA A 120 -5.00 -8.27 15.34
C ALA A 120 -6.33 -7.52 15.16
N ALA A 121 -7.32 -7.84 16.00
CA ALA A 121 -8.57 -7.10 16.02
C ALA A 121 -8.36 -5.66 16.53
N TYR A 122 -9.07 -4.70 15.93
CA TYR A 122 -9.07 -3.33 16.40
C TYR A 122 -9.77 -3.21 17.76
N GLN A 123 -9.08 -2.64 18.76
CA GLN A 123 -9.59 -2.47 20.13
C GLN A 123 -9.61 -0.99 20.57
N GLY A 124 -9.74 -0.05 19.62
CA GLY A 124 -9.75 1.37 19.94
C GLY A 124 -10.95 1.79 20.81
N TYR A 125 -10.71 2.69 21.76
CA TYR A 125 -11.70 3.14 22.74
C TYR A 125 -12.69 4.20 22.21
N LEU A 126 -12.40 4.81 21.06
CA LEU A 126 -13.29 5.81 20.43
C LEU A 126 -14.46 5.20 19.64
N GLY A 127 -14.64 3.88 19.71
CA GLY A 127 -15.67 3.16 18.96
C GLY A 127 -15.24 2.81 17.54
N LYS A 128 -16.08 2.07 16.81
CA LYS A 128 -15.77 1.53 15.48
C LYS A 128 -15.87 2.55 14.33
N ASP A 129 -16.42 3.73 14.60
CA ASP A 129 -16.81 4.72 13.57
C ASP A 129 -16.14 6.10 13.78
N PHE A 130 -14.86 6.12 14.19
CA PHE A 130 -14.15 7.38 14.34
C PHE A 130 -13.81 7.99 12.97
N ARG A 131 -14.46 9.11 12.62
CA ARG A 131 -14.23 9.80 11.35
C ARG A 131 -13.27 10.96 11.53
N SER A 132 -12.23 10.97 10.70
CA SER A 132 -11.28 12.07 10.58
C SER A 132 -11.03 12.32 9.10
N ALA A 133 -11.27 13.54 8.63
CA ALA A 133 -11.03 13.91 7.24
C ALA A 133 -9.56 13.66 6.81
N VAL A 134 -8.62 13.74 7.75
CA VAL A 134 -7.21 13.38 7.52
C VAL A 134 -7.08 11.87 7.29
N ASN A 135 -7.70 11.05 8.13
CA ASN A 135 -7.68 9.60 7.97
C ASN A 135 -8.37 9.17 6.68
N ASP A 136 -9.49 9.79 6.31
CA ASP A 136 -10.21 9.48 5.07
C ASP A 136 -9.33 9.77 3.84
N ARG A 137 -8.62 10.91 3.85
CA ARG A 137 -7.63 11.24 2.80
C ARG A 137 -6.48 10.23 2.75
N LEU A 138 -5.93 9.84 3.90
CA LEU A 138 -4.84 8.88 3.97
C LEU A 138 -5.27 7.48 3.53
N LYS A 139 -6.48 7.05 3.91
CA LYS A 139 -7.10 5.81 3.44
C LYS A 139 -7.26 5.86 1.92
N ALA A 140 -7.73 6.96 1.34
CA ALA A 140 -7.84 7.11 -0.12
C ALA A 140 -6.47 7.02 -0.83
N LEU A 141 -5.43 7.66 -0.29
CA LEU A 141 -4.06 7.53 -0.83
C LEU A 141 -3.54 6.10 -0.73
N LEU A 142 -3.83 5.41 0.38
CA LEU A 142 -3.44 4.04 0.60
C LEU A 142 -4.15 3.09 -0.37
N HIS A 143 -5.45 3.31 -0.59
CA HIS A 143 -6.22 2.61 -1.61
C HIS A 143 -5.61 2.82 -3.00
N ALA A 144 -5.26 4.04 -3.39
CA ALA A 144 -4.61 4.29 -4.67
C ALA A 144 -3.24 3.58 -4.82
N GLN A 145 -2.53 3.29 -3.73
CA GLN A 145 -1.26 2.54 -3.74
C GLN A 145 -1.45 1.02 -3.74
N PHE A 146 -2.54 0.51 -3.16
CA PHE A 146 -2.87 -0.92 -3.15
C PHE A 146 -3.79 -1.35 -4.28
N GLU A 147 -4.50 -0.41 -4.90
CA GLU A 147 -5.19 -0.69 -6.14
C GLU A 147 -4.13 -1.14 -7.14
N PRO A 148 -4.33 -2.31 -7.77
CA PRO A 148 -3.47 -2.69 -8.88
C PRO A 148 -3.61 -1.55 -9.88
N SER A 149 -2.55 -0.74 -9.99
CA SER A 149 -2.47 0.26 -11.04
C SER A 149 -2.92 -0.43 -12.31
N GLU A 150 -3.88 0.11 -13.06
CA GLU A 150 -4.26 -0.46 -14.35
C GLU A 150 -3.04 -0.64 -15.28
N SER A 151 -1.90 0.00 -14.94
CA SER A 151 -0.57 -0.17 -15.53
C SER A 151 0.21 -1.44 -15.14
N ASN A 152 -0.29 -2.31 -14.25
CA ASN A 152 0.27 -3.65 -14.02
C ASN A 152 -0.48 -4.73 -14.83
N GLN A 153 -1.23 -4.33 -15.86
CA GLN A 153 -1.67 -5.22 -16.92
C GLN A 153 -0.43 -5.74 -17.67
N CYS A 154 0.15 -6.83 -17.17
CA CYS A 154 1.17 -7.57 -17.90
C CYS A 154 0.53 -8.11 -19.17
N VAL A 155 0.86 -7.48 -20.31
CA VAL A 155 0.49 -8.01 -21.62
C VAL A 155 1.49 -9.11 -21.93
N VAL A 156 1.02 -10.35 -21.87
CA VAL A 156 1.81 -11.54 -22.18
C VAL A 156 1.48 -11.98 -23.60
N ASN A 157 2.49 -12.23 -24.43
CA ASN A 157 2.26 -12.85 -25.73
C ASN A 157 1.73 -14.27 -25.53
N ALA A 158 0.73 -14.68 -26.32
CA ALA A 158 0.11 -16.00 -26.21
C ALA A 158 1.14 -17.15 -26.27
N SER A 159 2.19 -17.00 -27.07
CA SER A 159 3.30 -17.96 -27.19
C SER A 159 4.19 -18.06 -25.93
N ALA A 160 4.16 -17.05 -25.06
CA ALA A 160 4.87 -17.01 -23.78
C ALA A 160 3.93 -17.23 -22.57
N PHE A 161 2.64 -17.49 -22.82
CA PHE A 161 1.67 -17.71 -21.75
C PHE A 161 1.90 -19.07 -21.09
N HIS A 162 2.00 -19.10 -19.76
CA HIS A 162 2.31 -20.31 -19.02
C HIS A 162 1.71 -20.30 -17.61
N SER A 163 1.02 -21.38 -17.24
CA SER A 163 0.31 -21.50 -15.96
C SER A 163 1.21 -21.39 -14.73
N MET A 164 2.44 -21.90 -14.81
CA MET A 164 3.39 -21.87 -13.69
C MET A 164 4.20 -20.58 -13.56
N LEU A 165 4.04 -19.62 -14.47
CA LEU A 165 4.77 -18.34 -14.44
C LEU A 165 3.94 -17.18 -13.87
N GLY A 166 2.83 -17.48 -13.19
CA GLY A 166 1.92 -16.47 -12.63
C GLY A 166 1.07 -15.73 -13.67
N HIS A 167 1.07 -16.17 -14.94
CA HIS A 167 0.29 -15.55 -16.01
C HIS A 167 -1.23 -15.82 -15.89
N VAL A 168 -1.62 -16.84 -15.12
CA VAL A 168 -3.03 -17.14 -14.82
C VAL A 168 -3.45 -16.32 -13.60
N ALA A 169 -3.73 -15.05 -13.84
CA ALA A 169 -4.21 -14.09 -12.86
C ALA A 169 -5.35 -13.26 -13.46
N ASP A 170 -6.26 -12.80 -12.61
CA ASP A 170 -7.34 -11.90 -13.05
C ASP A 170 -6.72 -10.59 -13.55
N GLY A 171 -7.13 -10.15 -14.75
CA GLY A 171 -6.62 -8.95 -15.40
C GLY A 171 -5.39 -9.15 -16.28
N THR A 172 -4.80 -10.35 -16.35
CA THR A 172 -3.71 -10.60 -17.32
C THR A 172 -4.22 -10.43 -18.75
N ARG A 173 -3.54 -9.60 -19.55
CA ARG A 173 -3.87 -9.41 -20.96
C ARG A 173 -3.01 -10.32 -21.82
N VAL A 174 -3.62 -11.01 -22.77
CA VAL A 174 -2.96 -11.98 -23.64
C VAL A 174 -3.04 -11.46 -25.06
N LYS A 175 -1.87 -11.19 -25.66
CA LYS A 175 -1.76 -10.72 -27.04
C LYS A 175 -1.49 -11.88 -27.98
N PHE A 176 -2.35 -12.05 -28.98
CA PHE A 176 -2.27 -13.11 -29.99
C PHE A 176 -1.53 -12.62 -31.24
N GLN A 177 -1.04 -13.55 -32.06
CA GLN A 177 -0.33 -13.24 -33.31
C GLN A 177 -1.20 -12.52 -34.34
N SER A 178 -2.52 -12.73 -34.33
CA SER A 178 -3.48 -11.97 -35.14
C SER A 178 -3.54 -10.48 -34.79
N GLY A 179 -2.97 -10.08 -33.65
CA GLY A 179 -3.13 -8.74 -33.08
C GLY A 179 -4.32 -8.61 -32.13
N ASP A 180 -5.13 -9.67 -31.98
CA ASP A 180 -6.20 -9.72 -31.00
C ASP A 180 -5.63 -9.72 -29.57
N GLU A 181 -6.42 -9.19 -28.64
CA GLU A 181 -6.04 -9.12 -27.25
C GLU A 181 -7.21 -9.48 -26.35
N LEU A 182 -7.01 -10.47 -25.49
CA LEU A 182 -8.03 -10.96 -24.57
C LEU A 182 -7.53 -10.85 -23.14
N THR A 183 -8.44 -10.54 -22.22
CA THR A 183 -8.14 -10.43 -20.78
C THR A 183 -8.58 -11.69 -20.05
N VAL A 184 -7.69 -12.26 -19.24
CA VAL A 184 -8.01 -13.35 -18.31
C VAL A 184 -8.87 -12.78 -17.19
N ARG A 185 -10.03 -13.38 -16.96
CA ARG A 185 -10.93 -13.05 -15.86
C ARG A 185 -11.25 -14.30 -15.06
N SER A 186 -11.29 -14.14 -13.75
CA SER A 186 -11.84 -15.12 -12.81
C SER A 186 -13.35 -15.25 -13.05
N ALA A 187 -13.84 -16.48 -12.93
CA ALA A 187 -15.26 -16.81 -13.01
C ALA A 187 -15.64 -17.70 -11.82
N ILE A 188 -16.95 -17.81 -11.53
CA ILE A 188 -17.48 -18.69 -10.48
C ILE A 188 -16.96 -20.13 -10.63
N ARG A 189 -16.69 -20.55 -11.88
CA ARG A 189 -16.02 -21.81 -12.21
C ARG A 189 -14.78 -21.52 -13.04
N GLY A 190 -13.64 -21.41 -12.37
CA GLY A 190 -12.33 -21.29 -12.99
C GLY A 190 -12.09 -19.94 -13.69
N TRP A 191 -11.73 -19.98 -14.97
CA TRP A 191 -11.22 -18.83 -15.71
C TRP A 191 -11.94 -18.63 -17.04
N LYS A 192 -11.98 -17.40 -17.53
CA LYS A 192 -12.45 -17.07 -18.88
C LYS A 192 -11.53 -16.05 -19.52
N LEU A 193 -11.50 -16.02 -20.85
CA LEU A 193 -10.91 -14.93 -21.61
C LEU A 193 -12.01 -14.00 -22.09
N VAL A 194 -11.80 -12.70 -22.03
CA VAL A 194 -12.77 -11.68 -22.43
C VAL A 194 -12.10 -10.70 -23.37
N ASP A 195 -12.70 -10.48 -24.53
CA ASP A 195 -12.41 -9.33 -25.37
C ASP A 195 -13.17 -8.13 -24.80
N GLU A 196 -12.43 -7.17 -24.24
CA GLU A 196 -13.01 -5.96 -23.62
C GLU A 196 -13.69 -5.05 -24.65
N LYS A 197 -13.35 -5.14 -25.95
CA LYS A 197 -13.95 -4.30 -27.00
C LYS A 197 -15.26 -4.87 -27.51
N SER A 198 -15.32 -6.19 -27.72
CA SER A 198 -16.51 -6.85 -28.28
C SER A 198 -17.42 -7.47 -27.22
N GLY A 199 -16.95 -7.61 -25.98
CA GLY A 199 -17.62 -8.35 -24.90
C GLY A 199 -17.64 -9.87 -25.12
N LYS A 200 -17.03 -10.36 -26.19
CA LYS A 200 -16.96 -11.80 -26.50
C LYS A 200 -16.11 -12.52 -25.47
N CYS A 201 -16.56 -13.68 -25.02
CA CYS A 201 -15.85 -14.48 -24.03
C CYS A 201 -15.52 -15.89 -24.54
N MET A 202 -14.45 -16.46 -24.00
CA MET A 202 -14.05 -17.86 -24.19
C MET A 202 -13.92 -18.53 -22.82
N GLY A 203 -14.43 -19.76 -22.71
CA GLY A 203 -14.51 -20.51 -21.44
C GLY A 203 -15.96 -20.69 -20.97
N PRO A 204 -16.17 -21.06 -19.70
CA PRO A 204 -15.17 -21.17 -18.62
C PRO A 204 -14.18 -22.32 -18.84
N PHE A 205 -13.01 -22.19 -18.22
CA PHE A 205 -11.96 -23.20 -18.14
C PHE A 205 -11.76 -23.57 -16.67
N ASP A 206 -11.85 -24.85 -16.34
CA ASP A 206 -11.89 -25.32 -14.96
C ASP A 206 -10.52 -25.19 -14.26
N GLY A 207 -9.43 -25.05 -15.02
CA GLY A 207 -8.08 -24.93 -14.47
C GLY A 207 -7.08 -24.18 -15.34
N ALA A 208 -5.97 -23.79 -14.71
CA ALA A 208 -4.90 -23.02 -15.33
C ALA A 208 -4.28 -23.70 -16.58
N MET A 209 -4.20 -25.03 -16.57
CA MET A 209 -3.71 -25.80 -17.72
C MET A 209 -4.66 -25.76 -18.91
N GLU A 210 -5.97 -25.84 -18.66
CA GLU A 210 -6.97 -25.81 -19.71
C GLU A 210 -7.03 -24.43 -20.38
N LEU A 211 -6.96 -23.36 -19.57
CA LEU A 211 -6.82 -21.99 -20.04
C LEU A 211 -5.56 -21.82 -20.91
N THR A 212 -4.41 -22.32 -20.45
CA THR A 212 -3.16 -22.25 -21.22
C THR A 212 -3.30 -22.96 -22.57
N ALA A 213 -3.87 -24.17 -22.57
CA ALA A 213 -4.09 -24.92 -23.81
C ALA A 213 -5.07 -24.21 -24.75
N ALA A 214 -6.10 -23.55 -24.22
CA ALA A 214 -7.06 -22.77 -25.01
C ALA A 214 -6.40 -21.55 -25.67
N ILE A 215 -5.52 -20.84 -24.95
CA ILE A 215 -4.74 -19.72 -25.47
C ILE A 215 -3.84 -20.17 -26.63
N VAL A 216 -3.07 -21.24 -26.43
CA VAL A 216 -2.17 -21.77 -27.47
C VAL A 216 -2.95 -22.23 -28.71
N ARG A 217 -4.10 -22.90 -28.54
CA ARG A 217 -4.97 -23.31 -29.66
C ARG A 217 -5.53 -22.10 -30.41
N HIS A 218 -5.95 -21.07 -29.70
CA HIS A 218 -6.50 -19.86 -30.30
C HIS A 218 -5.41 -19.09 -31.09
N ASP A 219 -4.20 -19.00 -30.54
CA ASP A 219 -3.06 -18.36 -31.23
C ASP A 219 -2.71 -19.09 -32.54
N ALA A 220 -2.64 -20.42 -32.49
CA ALA A 220 -2.38 -21.24 -33.69
C ALA A 220 -3.50 -21.14 -34.74
N ALA A 221 -4.76 -21.11 -34.31
CA ALA A 221 -5.90 -20.95 -35.22
C ALA A 221 -5.89 -19.57 -35.89
N SER A 222 -5.55 -18.53 -35.14
CA SER A 222 -5.54 -17.15 -35.62
C SER A 222 -4.39 -16.87 -36.58
N ALA A 223 -3.23 -17.53 -36.39
CA ALA A 223 -2.10 -17.48 -37.32
C ALA A 223 -2.42 -18.10 -38.71
N CYS A 224 -3.29 -19.10 -38.75
CA CYS A 224 -3.67 -19.79 -40.00
C CYS A 224 -4.65 -18.97 -40.87
N VAL A 225 -5.36 -18.00 -40.28
CA VAL A 225 -6.33 -17.13 -40.99
C VAL A 225 -5.66 -15.87 -41.54
N ALA A 226 -4.49 -15.50 -41.03
CA ALA A 226 -3.75 -14.30 -41.42
C ALA A 226 -2.68 -14.53 -42.52
N ALA A 227 -2.51 -15.77 -43.00
CA ALA A 227 -1.60 -16.17 -44.08
C ALA A 227 -2.37 -16.44 -45.38
#